data_AF-H0TI36-F1
#
_entry.id   AF-H0TI36-F1
#
_cell.length_a   1.000
_cell.length_b   1.000
_cell.length_c   1.000
_cell.angle_alpha   90.00
_cell.angle_beta   90.00
_cell.angle_gamma   90.00
#
_symmetry.space_group_name_H-M   'P 1'
#
loop_
_entity.id
_entity.type
_entity.pdbx_description
1 polymer ?
#
loop_
_entity_poly.entity_id
_entity_poly.type
_entity_poly.pdbx_seq_one_letter_code
_entity_poly.pdbx_strand_id
1 'polypeptide(L)' 'MQLDHLVPGQGLHLARADVERMFGFNDVAVGRIRNFATGHNCAFAWSETGLQFLKLPPRDSHPVDLESLT' A
#
# COMPACT_ATOMS: atom_id res chain seq x y z
N MET A 1 2.15 10.81 7.61
CA MET A 1 2.70 10.69 6.23
C MET A 1 1.53 10.49 5.26
N GLN A 2 1.65 10.75 3.95
CA GLN A 2 0.50 10.76 3.03
C GLN A 2 -0.33 9.46 3.04
N LEU A 3 0.29 8.30 3.31
CA LEU A 3 -0.40 7.01 3.45
C LEU A 3 -1.30 6.89 4.69
N ASP A 4 -1.05 7.67 5.75
CA ASP A 4 -1.87 7.68 6.97
C ASP A 4 -3.22 8.35 6.75
N HIS A 5 -3.30 9.22 5.74
CA HIS A 5 -4.51 9.97 5.40
C HIS A 5 -5.38 9.28 4.33
N LEU A 6 -4.92 8.16 3.77
CA LEU A 6 -5.73 7.37 2.85
C LEU A 6 -6.84 6.64 3.59
N VAL A 7 -8.04 6.65 3.02
CA VAL A 7 -9.13 5.75 3.44
C VAL A 7 -9.03 4.40 2.70
N PRO A 8 -9.60 3.31 3.23
CA PRO A 8 -9.56 2.01 2.57
C PRO A 8 -10.02 2.08 1.09
N GLY A 9 -9.28 1.38 0.22
CA GLY A 9 -9.51 1.40 -1.23
C GLY A 9 -8.84 2.57 -1.97
N GLN A 10 -8.36 3.61 -1.28
CA GLN A 10 -7.54 4.64 -1.91
C GLN A 10 -6.09 4.19 -2.09
N GLY A 11 -5.45 4.71 -3.13
CA GLY A 11 -4.06 4.43 -3.43
C GLY A 11 -3.19 5.67 -3.50
N LEU A 12 -1.89 5.49 -3.27
CA LEU A 12 -0.84 6.46 -3.52
C LEU A 12 0.18 5.86 -4.47
N HIS A 13 0.40 6.52 -5.61
CA HIS A 13 1.46 6.17 -6.54
C HIS A 13 2.75 6.91 -6.18
N LEU A 14 3.87 6.19 -6.15
CA LEU A 14 5.21 6.77 -6.12
C LEU A 14 5.91 6.47 -7.44
N ALA A 15 6.42 7.51 -8.10
CA ALA A 15 7.20 7.36 -9.31
C ALA A 15 8.51 6.62 -9.02
N ARG A 16 9.05 5.89 -10.01
CA ARG A 16 10.27 5.08 -9.86
C ARG A 16 11.44 5.83 -9.21
N ALA A 17 11.67 7.09 -9.58
CA ALA A 17 12.74 7.92 -9.01
C ALA A 17 12.54 8.18 -7.51
N ASP A 18 11.31 8.40 -7.06
CA ASP A 18 10.99 8.56 -5.64
C ASP A 18 11.17 7.25 -4.87
N VAL A 19 10.78 6.13 -5.48
CA VAL A 19 10.97 4.81 -4.87
C VAL A 19 12.45 4.51 -4.69
N GLU A 20 13.28 4.81 -5.70
CA GLU A 20 14.74 4.68 -5.61
C GLU A 20 15.32 5.57 -4.51
N ARG A 21 14.91 6.84 -4.46
CA ARG A 21 15.35 7.80 -3.44
C ARG A 21 14.96 7.37 -2.01
N MET A 22 13.79 6.78 -1.85
CA MET A 22 13.24 6.41 -0.53
C MET A 22 13.72 5.05 -0.05
N PHE A 23 13.79 4.05 -0.93
CA PHE A 23 14.02 2.66 -0.55
C PHE A 23 15.33 2.08 -1.10
N GLY A 24 15.87 2.67 -2.18
CA GLY A 24 16.93 2.09 -3.01
C GLY A 24 16.42 0.95 -3.90
N PHE A 25 17.29 0.42 -4.77
CA PHE A 25 17.02 -0.76 -5.62
C PHE A 25 18.00 -1.92 -5.38
N ASN A 26 18.56 -2.00 -4.19
CA ASN A 26 19.35 -3.16 -3.79
C ASN A 26 18.44 -4.36 -3.42
N ASP A 27 19.08 -5.49 -3.14
CA ASP A 27 18.46 -6.75 -2.73
C ASP A 27 17.52 -6.63 -1.50
N VAL A 28 17.77 -5.66 -0.61
CA VAL A 28 16.93 -5.42 0.57
C VAL A 28 15.76 -4.45 0.34
N ALA A 29 15.67 -3.81 -0.82
CA ALA A 29 14.65 -2.79 -1.10
C ALA A 29 13.21 -3.32 -0.94
N VAL A 30 12.95 -4.53 -1.44
CA VAL A 30 11.63 -5.17 -1.33
C VAL A 30 11.22 -5.38 0.13
N GLY A 31 12.17 -5.73 1.00
CA GLY A 31 11.93 -5.87 2.44
C GLY A 31 11.54 -4.54 3.10
N ARG A 32 12.22 -3.46 2.75
CA ARG A 32 11.90 -2.10 3.24
C ARG A 32 10.53 -1.64 2.77
N ILE A 33 10.21 -1.83 1.49
CA ILE A 33 8.90 -1.50 0.93
C ILE A 33 7.79 -2.28 1.63
N ARG A 34 8.00 -3.58 1.87
CA ARG A 34 7.03 -4.42 2.59
C ARG A 34 6.80 -3.93 4.02
N ASN A 35 7.87 -3.63 4.76
CA ASN A 35 7.76 -3.12 6.13
C ASN A 35 7.03 -1.79 6.17
N PHE A 36 7.35 -0.89 5.24
CA PHE A 36 6.68 0.39 5.09
C PHE A 36 5.18 0.21 4.78
N ALA A 37 4.83 -0.60 3.79
CA ALA A 37 3.42 -0.88 3.47
C ALA A 37 2.66 -1.43 4.68
N THR A 38 3.27 -2.39 5.39
CA THR A 38 2.67 -3.04 6.56
C THR A 38 2.44 -2.05 7.70
N GLY A 39 3.40 -1.16 7.97
CA GLY A 39 3.29 -0.12 9.00
C GLY A 39 2.15 0.87 8.76
N HIS A 40 1.72 1.03 7.51
CA HIS A 40 0.62 1.93 7.12
C HIS A 40 -0.69 1.19 6.78
N ASN A 41 -0.79 -0.11 7.05
CA ASN A 41 -1.92 -0.96 6.67
C ASN A 41 -2.22 -0.89 5.16
N CYS A 42 -1.19 -1.00 4.34
CA CYS A 42 -1.28 -0.97 2.89
C CYS A 42 -0.78 -2.28 2.27
N ALA A 43 -1.38 -2.66 1.14
CA ALA A 43 -0.73 -3.54 0.16
C ALA A 43 0.11 -2.69 -0.81
N PHE A 44 1.00 -3.34 -1.55
CA PHE A 44 1.76 -2.67 -2.62
C PHE A 44 1.92 -3.54 -3.86
N ALA A 45 2.02 -2.90 -5.02
CA ALA A 45 2.31 -3.54 -6.29
C ALA A 45 3.20 -2.64 -7.15
N TRP A 46 4.10 -3.25 -7.92
CA TRP A 46 4.87 -2.54 -8.94
C TRP A 46 4.01 -2.34 -10.20
N SER A 47 4.11 -1.15 -10.78
CA SER A 47 3.61 -0.83 -12.12
C SER A 47 4.79 -0.46 -13.03
N GLU A 48 4.50 -0.23 -14.31
CA GLU A 48 5.48 0.27 -15.26
C GLU A 48 6.08 1.62 -14.82
N THR A 49 5.28 2.47 -14.17
CA THR A 49 5.67 3.84 -13.78
C THR A 49 6.27 3.95 -12.37
N GLY A 50 6.16 2.91 -11.53
CA GLY A 50 6.65 2.97 -10.16
C GLY A 50 5.94 1.99 -9.22
N LEU A 51 5.64 2.46 -8.01
CA LEU A 51 5.07 1.64 -6.94
C LEU A 51 3.71 2.19 -6.52
N GLN A 52 2.70 1.33 -6.52
CA GLN A 52 1.37 1.65 -6.02
C GLN A 52 1.23 1.10 -4.59
N PHE A 53 0.87 1.97 -3.64
CA PHE A 53 0.33 1.55 -2.35
C PHE A 53 -1.20 1.60 -2.41
N LEU A 54 -1.86 0.65 -1.78
CA LEU A 54 -3.32 0.60 -1.64
C LEU A 54 -3.67 0.43 -0.17
N LYS A 55 -4.49 1.35 0.37
CA LYS A 55 -4.94 1.28 1.75
C LYS A 55 -5.90 0.10 1.94
N LEU A 56 -5.56 -0.78 2.87
CA LEU A 56 -6.40 -1.91 3.24
C LEU A 56 -7.44 -1.46 4.27
N PRO A 57 -8.60 -2.14 4.32
CA PRO A 57 -9.52 -1.94 5.43
C PRO A 57 -8.86 -2.38 6.75
N PRO A 58 -9.35 -1.91 7.90
CA PRO A 58 -8.84 -2.35 9.21
C PRO A 58 -8.85 -3.87 9.31
N ARG A 59 -7.83 -4.47 9.94
CA ARG A 59 -7.70 -5.93 10.01
C ARG A 59 -8.90 -6.64 10.66
N ASP A 60 -9.68 -5.91 11.46
CA ASP A 60 -10.87 -6.41 12.15
C ASP A 60 -12.19 -6.10 11.42
N SER A 61 -12.10 -5.56 10.20
CA SER A 61 -13.29 -5.40 9.36
C SER A 61 -13.78 -6.79 8.94
N HIS A 62 -14.88 -7.22 9.54
CA HIS A 62 -15.61 -8.40 9.09
C HIS A 62 -15.92 -8.25 7.59
N PRO A 63 -15.86 -9.35 6.81
CA PRO A 63 -16.39 -9.32 5.46
C PRO A 63 -17.83 -8.81 5.56
N VAL A 64 -18.16 -7.81 4.74
CA VAL A 64 -19.53 -7.31 4.64
C VAL A 64 -20.38 -8.51 4.24
N ASP A 65 -21.27 -8.97 5.12
CA ASP A 65 -22.22 -10.04 4.79
C ASP A 65 -23.13 -9.52 3.68
N LEU A 66 -22.80 -9.89 2.44
CA LEU A 66 -23.54 -9.56 1.23
C LEU A 66 -24.96 -10.17 1.22
N GLU A 67 -25.30 -11.00 2.21
CA GLU A 67 -26.64 -11.60 2.38
C GLU A 67 -27.64 -10.69 3.11
N SER A 68 -27.24 -9.53 3.63
CA SER A 68 -28.16 -8.62 4.37
C SER A 68 -28.86 -7.57 3.47
N LEU A 69 -28.73 -7.68 2.14
CA LEU A 69 -29.28 -6.72 1.16
C LEU A 69 -30.49 -7.27 0.36
N THR A 70 -31.13 -8.36 0.81
CA THR A 70 -32.36 -8.90 0.22
C THR A 70 -33.54 -8.79 1.15
#